data_AF-A0A6I5QRB2-F1
#
_entry.id   AF-A0A6I5QRB2-F1
#
_cell.length_a   1.000
_cell.length_b   1.000
_cell.length_c   1.000
_cell.angle_alpha   90.00
_cell.angle_beta   90.00
_cell.angle_gamma   90.00
#
_symmetry.space_group_name_H-M   'P 1'
#
loop_
_entity.id
_entity.type
_entity.pdbx_description
1 polymer ?
#
loop_
_entity_poly.entity_id
_entity_poly.type
_entity_poly.pdbx_seq_one_letter_code
_entity_poly.pdbx_strand_id
1 'polypeptide(L)'
;MIPNSESPKDSAFRYQLDFLKLEYQSLNETIARIDGTTQTIKNWTLLIWAGSISFSLTREQDLRDYVIFTAIIPLVFWSLDAWWRRVQRQCIFRIELISDFLNSENLFTSFSEKKLINFHLIDHRARKHANKKELIAFSSVWKTVWFGSVAAFYLGLSIMSIGLGVFFLLVQ
;
A
#
# COMPACT_ATOMS: atom_id res chain seq x y z
N MET A 1 6.13 -2.94 -52.79
CA MET A 1 5.21 -3.69 -51.92
C MET A 1 4.78 -2.75 -50.80
N ILE A 2 3.55 -2.25 -50.88
CA ILE A 2 2.94 -1.46 -49.81
C ILE A 2 2.58 -2.48 -48.72
N PRO A 3 3.06 -2.35 -47.47
CA PRO A 3 2.69 -3.30 -46.42
C PRO A 3 1.17 -3.23 -46.25
N ASN A 4 0.54 -4.41 -46.17
CA ASN A 4 -0.89 -4.57 -45.89
C ASN A 4 -1.33 -3.50 -44.89
N SER A 5 -2.24 -2.61 -45.31
CA SER A 5 -2.87 -1.64 -44.42
C SER A 5 -3.57 -2.44 -43.33
N GLU A 6 -2.98 -2.50 -42.13
CA GLU A 6 -3.65 -3.07 -40.97
C GLU A 6 -5.04 -2.44 -40.86
N SER A 7 -6.05 -3.27 -40.64
CA SER A 7 -7.39 -2.78 -40.36
C SER A 7 -7.31 -1.83 -39.16
N PRO A 8 -8.00 -0.68 -39.16
CA PRO A 8 -8.04 0.22 -38.02
C PRO A 8 -8.39 -0.48 -36.69
N LYS A 9 -9.17 -1.57 -36.76
CA LYS A 9 -9.49 -2.41 -35.60
C LYS A 9 -8.29 -3.18 -35.05
N ASP A 10 -7.42 -3.70 -35.93
CA ASP A 10 -6.22 -4.43 -35.53
C ASP A 10 -5.23 -3.50 -34.83
N SER A 11 -5.00 -2.32 -35.40
CA SER A 11 -4.10 -1.33 -34.81
C SER A 11 -4.64 -0.79 -33.48
N ALA A 12 -5.96 -0.57 -33.37
CA ALA A 12 -6.59 -0.17 -32.11
C ALA A 12 -6.47 -1.25 -31.02
N PHE A 13 -6.65 -2.53 -31.36
CA PHE A 13 -6.50 -3.64 -30.42
C PHE A 13 -5.06 -3.79 -29.94
N ARG A 14 -4.07 -3.69 -30.85
CA ARG A 14 -2.65 -3.70 -30.49
C ARG A 14 -2.30 -2.56 -29.54
N TYR A 15 -2.80 -1.36 -29.82
CA TYR A 15 -2.63 -0.22 -28.93
C TYR A 15 -3.20 -0.47 -27.53
N GLN A 16 -4.35 -1.14 -27.42
CA GLN A 16 -4.91 -1.54 -26.12
C GLN A 16 -4.01 -2.54 -25.37
N LEU A 17 -3.44 -3.53 -26.06
CA LEU A 17 -2.50 -4.48 -25.48
C LEU A 17 -1.19 -3.82 -25.03
N ASP A 18 -0.69 -2.86 -25.80
CA ASP A 18 0.49 -2.07 -25.43
C ASP A 18 0.23 -1.27 -24.15
N PHE A 19 -0.94 -0.63 -24.04
CA PHE A 19 -1.35 0.03 -22.81
C PHE A 19 -1.53 -0.92 -21.63
N LEU A 20 -2.00 -2.15 -21.86
CA LEU A 20 -2.10 -3.16 -20.81
C LEU A 20 -0.72 -3.53 -20.25
N LYS A 21 0.27 -3.68 -21.15
CA LYS A 21 1.67 -3.92 -20.78
C LYS A 21 2.26 -2.74 -19.99
N LEU A 22 2.01 -1.51 -20.44
CA LEU A 22 2.44 -0.29 -19.73
C LEU A 22 1.78 -0.19 -18.35
N GLU A 23 0.49 -0.51 -18.23
CA GLU A 23 -0.21 -0.55 -16.96
C GLU A 23 0.43 -1.57 -16.00
N TYR A 24 0.72 -2.79 -16.48
CA TYR A 24 1.40 -3.82 -15.69
C TYR A 24 2.78 -3.37 -15.17
N GLN A 25 3.59 -2.74 -16.03
CA GLN A 25 4.90 -2.21 -15.63
C GLN A 25 4.76 -1.11 -14.58
N SER A 26 3.88 -0.15 -14.81
CA SER A 26 3.65 0.97 -13.90
C SER A 26 3.07 0.53 -12.54
N LEU A 27 2.27 -0.54 -12.50
CA LEU A 27 1.81 -1.15 -11.25
C LEU A 27 2.97 -1.73 -10.41
N ASN A 28 3.89 -2.46 -11.05
CA ASN A 28 5.07 -3.01 -10.37
C ASN A 28 5.98 -1.91 -9.83
N GLU A 29 6.22 -0.86 -10.62
CA GLU A 29 6.98 0.32 -10.18
C GLU A 29 6.30 1.01 -8.99
N THR A 30 4.97 1.13 -9.03
CA THR A 30 4.18 1.71 -7.94
C THR A 30 4.30 0.89 -6.66
N ILE A 31 4.24 -0.44 -6.75
CA ILE A 31 4.42 -1.34 -5.60
C ILE A 31 5.81 -1.15 -4.99
N ALA A 32 6.87 -1.17 -5.81
CA ALA A 32 8.24 -0.96 -5.33
C ALA A 32 8.43 0.41 -4.65
N ARG A 33 7.80 1.46 -5.19
CA ARG A 33 7.81 2.79 -4.58
C ARG A 33 7.08 2.84 -3.24
N ILE A 34 5.97 2.10 -3.12
CA ILE A 34 5.23 1.99 -1.86
C ILE A 34 6.09 1.27 -0.82
N ASP A 35 6.79 0.19 -1.17
CA ASP A 35 7.69 -0.50 -0.24
C ASP A 35 8.75 0.46 0.34
N GLY A 36 9.40 1.25 -0.52
CA GLY A 36 10.33 2.30 -0.09
C GLY A 36 9.68 3.36 0.81
N THR A 37 8.43 3.73 0.52
CA THR A 37 7.65 4.69 1.32
C THR A 37 7.34 4.11 2.71
N THR A 38 6.92 2.84 2.81
CA THR A 38 6.64 2.19 4.09
C THR A 38 7.89 2.08 4.96
N GLN A 39 9.05 1.78 4.37
CA GLN A 39 10.32 1.78 5.08
C GLN A 39 10.70 3.18 5.58
N THR A 40 10.51 4.20 4.73
CA THR A 40 10.75 5.60 5.07
C THR A 40 9.86 6.04 6.23
N ILE A 41 8.57 5.68 6.23
CA ILE A 41 7.63 5.95 7.32
C ILE A 41 8.12 5.34 8.64
N LYS A 42 8.60 4.09 8.64
CA LYS A 42 9.15 3.44 9.85
C LYS A 42 10.39 4.16 10.38
N ASN A 43 11.31 4.56 9.49
CA ASN A 43 12.51 5.31 9.87
C ASN A 43 12.14 6.66 10.51
N TRP A 44 11.21 7.40 9.91
CA TRP A 44 10.69 8.65 10.49
C TRP A 44 9.96 8.43 11.80
N THR A 45 9.23 7.32 11.94
CA THR A 45 8.57 6.95 13.20
C THR A 45 9.62 6.84 14.31
N LEU A 46 10.69 6.07 14.09
CA LEU A 46 11.76 5.89 15.08
C LEU A 46 12.44 7.20 15.42
N LEU A 47 12.77 8.01 14.41
CA LEU A 47 13.46 9.27 14.60
C LEU A 47 12.64 10.24 15.46
N ILE A 48 11.36 10.42 15.11
CA ILE A 48 10.47 11.35 15.82
C ILE A 48 10.18 10.80 17.22
N TRP A 49 9.87 9.51 17.35
CA TRP A 49 9.62 8.87 18.64
C TRP A 49 10.83 8.96 19.59
N ALA A 50 12.03 8.60 19.13
CA ALA A 50 13.25 8.67 19.93
C ALA A 50 13.61 10.12 20.28
N GLY A 51 13.43 11.05 19.34
CA GLY A 51 13.61 12.48 19.58
C GLY A 51 12.66 13.01 20.65
N SER A 52 11.38 12.62 20.60
CA SER A 52 10.39 13.00 21.60
C SER A 52 10.69 12.43 22.99
N ILE A 53 11.09 11.15 23.09
CA ILE A 53 11.52 10.57 24.36
C ILE A 53 12.74 11.31 24.92
N SER A 54 13.79 11.47 24.10
CA SER A 54 15.01 12.18 24.50
C SER A 54 14.72 13.60 25.01
N PHE A 55 13.83 14.32 24.31
CA PHE A 55 13.39 15.65 24.72
C PHE A 55 12.66 15.64 26.08
N SER A 56 11.72 14.71 26.27
CA SER A 56 10.99 14.57 27.55
C SER A 56 11.90 14.18 28.72
N LEU A 57 12.96 13.41 28.48
CA LEU A 57 13.90 12.98 29.52
C LEU A 57 14.91 14.05 29.93
N THR A 58 15.29 14.93 28.99
CA THR A 58 16.36 15.93 29.20
C THR A 58 15.88 17.14 30.00
N ARG A 59 14.57 17.41 30.04
CA ARG A 59 13.98 18.55 30.74
C ARG A 59 13.71 18.24 32.22
N GLU A 60 13.36 19.27 32.99
CA GLU A 60 12.99 19.19 34.43
C GLU A 60 11.92 18.11 34.70
N GLN A 61 11.81 17.68 35.96
CA GLN A 61 10.96 16.55 36.40
C GLN A 61 9.55 16.58 35.80
N ASP A 62 8.95 17.76 35.68
CA ASP A 62 7.60 17.97 35.17
C ASP A 62 7.37 17.39 33.76
N LEU A 63 8.39 17.38 32.88
CA LEU A 63 8.24 16.89 31.50
C LEU A 63 8.39 15.37 31.36
N ARG A 64 8.90 14.69 32.40
CA ARG A 64 9.06 13.24 32.41
C ARG A 64 7.73 12.51 32.52
N ASP A 65 6.77 13.11 33.21
CA ASP A 65 5.42 12.54 33.38
C ASP A 65 4.65 12.50 32.04
N TYR A 66 5.06 13.36 31.09
CA TYR A 66 4.48 13.41 29.76
C TYR A 66 5.10 12.42 28.76
N VAL A 67 6.08 11.60 29.17
CA VAL A 67 6.70 10.57 28.30
C VAL A 67 5.64 9.61 27.74
N ILE A 68 4.58 9.32 28.50
CA ILE A 68 3.49 8.44 28.04
C ILE A 68 2.82 8.95 26.76
N PHE A 69 2.73 10.27 26.56
CA PHE A 69 2.13 10.86 25.37
C PHE A 69 2.95 10.61 24.10
N THR A 70 4.23 10.26 24.22
CA THR A 70 5.06 9.86 23.05
C THR A 70 4.54 8.60 22.36
N ALA A 71 3.68 7.80 23.03
CA ALA A 71 3.00 6.65 22.43
C ALA A 71 2.06 7.04 21.28
N ILE A 72 1.61 8.30 21.19
CA ILE A 72 0.74 8.75 20.10
C ILE A 72 1.47 8.74 18.74
N ILE A 73 2.80 8.95 18.75
CA ILE A 73 3.62 9.04 17.55
C ILE A 73 3.56 7.72 16.75
N PRO A 74 3.94 6.56 17.30
CA PRO A 74 3.84 5.30 16.57
C PRO A 74 2.41 4.99 16.14
N LEU A 75 1.37 5.36 16.89
CA LEU A 75 -0.03 5.12 16.49
C LEU A 75 -0.45 5.93 15.25
N VAL A 76 -0.03 7.20 15.15
CA VAL A 76 -0.29 8.03 13.96
C VAL A 76 0.44 7.44 12.75
N PHE A 77 1.71 7.09 12.90
CA PHE A 77 2.50 6.52 11.81
C PHE A 77 2.02 5.12 11.40
N TRP A 78 1.48 4.33 12.34
CA TRP A 78 0.85 3.04 12.04
C TRP A 78 -0.34 3.19 11.10
N SER A 79 -1.17 4.22 11.31
CA SER A 79 -2.30 4.54 10.44
C SER A 79 -1.85 4.91 9.02
N LEU A 80 -0.77 5.68 8.91
CA LEU A 80 -0.17 6.05 7.62
C LEU A 80 0.39 4.82 6.89
N ASP A 81 1.16 3.96 7.57
CA ASP A 81 1.70 2.72 6.97
C ASP A 81 0.57 1.81 6.48
N ALA A 82 -0.49 1.64 7.30
CA ALA A 82 -1.65 0.84 6.94
C ALA A 82 -2.38 1.38 5.70
N TRP A 83 -2.47 2.71 5.56
CA TRP A 83 -3.06 3.33 4.37
C TRP A 83 -2.25 3.03 3.10
N TRP A 84 -0.92 3.17 3.15
CA TRP A 84 -0.06 2.88 2.00
C TRP A 84 -0.08 1.40 1.60
N ARG A 85 -0.05 0.50 2.58
CA ARG A 85 -0.20 -0.94 2.34
C ARG A 85 -1.57 -1.31 1.75
N ARG A 86 -2.64 -0.59 2.09
CA ARG A 86 -3.93 -0.74 1.39
C ARG A 86 -3.79 -0.40 -0.09
N VAL A 87 -3.10 0.68 -0.43
CA VAL A 87 -2.85 1.05 -1.84
C VAL A 87 -2.06 -0.05 -2.55
N GLN A 88 -1.01 -0.56 -1.91
CA GLN A 88 -0.20 -1.67 -2.43
C GLN A 88 -1.07 -2.89 -2.76
N ARG A 89 -1.95 -3.30 -1.83
CA ARG A 89 -2.89 -4.41 -2.05
C ARG A 89 -3.85 -4.17 -3.20
N GLN A 90 -4.30 -2.93 -3.41
CA GLN A 90 -5.14 -2.60 -4.58
C GLN A 90 -4.37 -2.78 -5.90
N CYS A 91 -3.10 -2.41 -5.93
CA CYS A 91 -2.24 -2.62 -7.10
C CYS A 91 -1.94 -4.11 -7.33
N ILE A 92 -1.69 -4.89 -6.27
CA ILE A 92 -1.51 -6.35 -6.36
C ILE A 92 -2.77 -7.01 -6.92
N PHE A 93 -3.94 -6.65 -6.41
CA PHE A 93 -5.21 -7.17 -6.93
C PHE A 93 -5.42 -6.82 -8.42
N ARG A 94 -4.99 -5.62 -8.84
CA ARG A 94 -5.04 -5.25 -10.26
C ARG A 94 -4.10 -6.10 -11.12
N ILE A 95 -2.91 -6.43 -10.60
CA ILE A 95 -1.98 -7.36 -11.26
C ILE A 95 -2.60 -8.74 -11.38
N GLU A 96 -3.26 -9.25 -10.33
CA GLU A 96 -3.99 -10.52 -10.36
C GLU A 96 -5.05 -10.52 -11.45
N LEU A 97 -5.87 -9.46 -11.56
CA LEU A 97 -6.86 -9.33 -12.64
C LEU A 97 -6.23 -9.34 -14.05
N ILE A 98 -5.08 -8.68 -14.24
CA ILE A 98 -4.35 -8.70 -15.51
C ILE A 98 -3.85 -10.12 -15.81
N SER A 99 -3.26 -10.78 -14.81
CA SER A 99 -2.76 -12.15 -14.91
C SER A 99 -3.88 -13.12 -15.27
N ASP A 100 -5.02 -13.04 -14.57
CA ASP A 100 -6.18 -13.89 -14.82
C ASP A 100 -6.71 -13.67 -16.24
N PHE A 101 -6.79 -12.42 -16.69
CA PHE A 101 -7.19 -12.11 -18.07
C PHE A 101 -6.25 -12.76 -19.09
N LEU A 102 -4.94 -12.58 -18.94
CA LEU A 102 -3.92 -13.10 -19.86
C LEU A 102 -3.86 -14.63 -19.91
N ASN A 103 -4.25 -15.30 -18.82
CA ASN A 103 -4.26 -16.77 -18.74
C ASN A 103 -5.65 -17.39 -18.97
N SER A 104 -6.68 -16.58 -19.21
CA SER A 104 -8.06 -17.05 -19.43
C SER A 104 -8.41 -17.19 -20.90
N GLU A 105 -9.49 -17.93 -21.18
CA GLU A 105 -10.10 -18.01 -22.52
C GLU A 105 -10.50 -16.64 -23.06
N ASN A 106 -10.75 -15.65 -22.19
CA ASN A 106 -11.08 -14.28 -22.60
C ASN A 106 -10.00 -13.64 -23.47
N LEU A 107 -8.73 -14.04 -23.32
CA LEU A 107 -7.66 -13.54 -24.19
C LEU A 107 -7.88 -14.02 -25.62
N PHE A 108 -8.13 -15.32 -25.81
CA PHE A 108 -8.42 -15.90 -27.12
C PHE A 108 -9.64 -15.26 -27.77
N THR A 109 -10.73 -15.12 -27.01
CA THR A 109 -11.95 -14.45 -27.50
C THR A 109 -11.66 -12.99 -27.85
N SER A 110 -10.84 -12.28 -27.07
CA SER A 110 -10.45 -10.89 -27.34
C SER A 110 -9.63 -10.75 -28.62
N PHE A 111 -8.78 -11.73 -28.94
CA PHE A 111 -8.06 -11.78 -30.22
C PHE A 111 -9.01 -12.03 -31.40
N SER A 112 -10.00 -12.91 -31.23
CA SER A 112 -11.02 -13.17 -32.25
C SER A 112 -11.91 -11.96 -32.52
N GLU A 113 -12.35 -11.27 -31.46
CA GLU A 113 -13.22 -10.09 -31.55
C GLU A 113 -12.48 -8.77 -31.80
N LYS A 114 -11.14 -8.78 -31.71
CA LYS A 114 -10.26 -7.60 -31.83
C LYS A 114 -10.63 -6.50 -30.84
N LYS A 115 -10.98 -6.89 -29.62
CA LYS A 115 -11.40 -6.00 -28.53
C LYS A 115 -11.16 -6.71 -27.20
N LEU A 116 -10.76 -5.96 -26.17
CA LEU A 116 -10.71 -6.49 -24.81
C LEU A 116 -12.12 -6.80 -24.30
N ILE A 117 -12.42 -8.08 -24.11
CA ILE A 117 -13.69 -8.57 -23.60
C ILE A 117 -13.59 -8.72 -22.09
N ASN A 118 -14.59 -8.22 -21.37
CA ASN A 118 -14.68 -8.30 -19.90
C ASN A 118 -13.48 -7.72 -19.15
N PHE A 119 -12.68 -6.86 -19.79
CA PHE A 119 -11.49 -6.27 -19.22
C PHE A 119 -11.47 -4.75 -19.40
N HIS A 120 -11.35 -4.02 -18.29
CA HIS A 120 -11.21 -2.57 -18.31
C HIS A 120 -9.74 -2.19 -18.32
N LEU A 121 -9.33 -1.34 -19.26
CA LEU A 121 -7.99 -0.78 -19.36
C LEU A 121 -7.85 0.45 -18.45
N ILE A 122 -6.65 0.71 -17.92
CA ILE A 122 -6.33 1.92 -17.14
C ILE A 122 -7.17 1.98 -15.85
N ASP A 123 -7.10 0.92 -15.04
CA ASP A 123 -7.71 0.88 -13.71
C ASP A 123 -6.67 0.55 -12.64
N HIS A 124 -5.72 1.47 -12.48
CA HIS A 124 -4.51 1.33 -11.67
C HIS A 124 -4.73 0.91 -10.20
N ARG A 125 -5.93 1.16 -9.66
CA ARG A 125 -6.29 0.84 -8.27
C ARG A 125 -7.51 -0.06 -8.18
N ALA A 126 -7.88 -0.72 -9.28
CA ALA A 126 -9.07 -1.55 -9.39
C ALA A 126 -10.35 -0.80 -8.91
N ARG A 127 -10.46 0.51 -9.17
CA ARG A 127 -11.60 1.35 -8.75
C ARG A 127 -12.90 0.89 -9.36
N LYS A 128 -12.90 0.37 -10.58
CA LYS A 128 -14.12 -0.21 -11.20
C LYS A 128 -14.55 -1.49 -10.51
N HIS A 129 -13.65 -2.11 -9.73
CA HIS A 129 -13.89 -3.28 -8.90
C HIS A 129 -14.09 -2.91 -7.42
N ALA A 130 -14.21 -1.62 -7.08
CA ALA A 130 -14.27 -1.14 -5.70
C ALA A 130 -15.45 -1.69 -4.89
N ASN A 131 -16.56 -2.01 -5.56
CA ASN A 131 -17.76 -2.57 -4.93
C ASN A 131 -17.75 -4.11 -4.87
N LYS A 132 -16.75 -4.78 -5.46
CA LYS A 132 -16.63 -6.24 -5.33
C LYS A 132 -16.20 -6.59 -3.91
N LYS A 133 -16.94 -7.50 -3.26
CA LYS A 133 -16.63 -7.99 -1.90
C LYS A 133 -15.19 -8.52 -1.79
N GLU A 134 -14.66 -9.08 -2.88
CA GLU A 134 -13.27 -9.56 -2.99
C GLU A 134 -12.24 -8.45 -2.77
N LEU A 135 -12.36 -7.31 -3.46
CA LEU A 135 -11.42 -6.20 -3.28
C LEU A 135 -11.51 -5.61 -1.87
N ILE A 136 -12.73 -5.49 -1.32
CA ILE A 136 -12.93 -4.99 0.04
C ILE A 136 -12.29 -5.94 1.07
N ALA A 137 -12.50 -7.24 0.91
CA ALA A 137 -11.93 -8.26 1.79
C ALA A 137 -10.41 -8.38 1.69
N PHE A 138 -9.84 -8.14 0.50
CA PHE A 138 -8.41 -8.19 0.22
C PHE A 138 -7.69 -6.92 0.72
N SER A 139 -8.25 -5.74 0.41
CA SER A 139 -7.65 -4.42 0.69
C SER A 139 -8.07 -3.79 2.03
N SER A 140 -8.72 -4.53 2.92
CA SER A 140 -9.18 -3.99 4.20
C SER A 140 -8.04 -3.42 5.04
N VAL A 141 -8.20 -2.17 5.50
CA VAL A 141 -7.21 -1.48 6.36
C VAL A 141 -7.00 -2.25 7.65
N TRP A 142 -8.08 -2.74 8.28
CA TRP A 142 -8.00 -3.46 9.55
C TRP A 142 -7.12 -4.71 9.51
N LYS A 143 -7.23 -5.56 8.48
CA LYS A 143 -6.33 -6.72 8.33
C LYS A 143 -4.87 -6.30 8.11
N THR A 144 -4.67 -5.12 7.53
CA THR A 144 -3.34 -4.59 7.21
C THR A 144 -2.69 -3.98 8.45
N VAL A 145 -3.47 -3.29 9.28
CA VAL A 145 -3.06 -2.78 10.61
C VAL A 145 -2.57 -3.94 11.48
N TRP A 146 -3.31 -5.04 11.51
CA TRP A 146 -3.00 -6.23 12.31
C TRP A 146 -2.01 -7.21 11.65
N PHE A 147 -1.32 -6.80 10.59
CA PHE A 147 -0.27 -7.63 10.02
C PHE A 147 0.89 -7.77 11.01
N GLY A 148 1.28 -9.00 11.36
CA GLY A 148 2.12 -9.28 12.52
C GLY A 148 3.39 -8.44 12.63
N SER A 149 4.11 -8.24 11.54
CA SER A 149 5.34 -7.42 11.54
C SER A 149 5.10 -5.92 11.68
N VAL A 150 3.97 -5.42 11.17
CA VAL A 150 3.57 -4.01 11.27
C VAL A 150 3.07 -3.74 12.68
N ALA A 151 2.15 -4.55 13.16
CA ALA A 151 1.59 -4.45 14.50
C ALA A 151 2.69 -4.57 15.57
N ALA A 152 3.59 -5.56 15.47
CA ALA A 152 4.66 -5.75 16.44
C ALA A 152 5.59 -4.52 16.53
N PHE A 153 5.91 -3.88 15.40
CA PHE A 153 6.75 -2.69 15.37
C PHE A 153 6.10 -1.50 16.08
N TYR A 154 4.87 -1.13 15.69
CA TYR A 154 4.20 0.05 16.25
C TYR A 154 3.70 -0.17 17.69
N LEU A 155 3.19 -1.36 18.01
CA LEU A 155 2.82 -1.71 19.38
C LEU A 155 4.05 -1.76 20.28
N GLY A 156 5.18 -2.29 19.81
CA GLY A 156 6.43 -2.31 20.57
C GLY A 156 6.85 -0.92 21.02
N LEU A 157 6.88 0.05 20.12
CA LEU A 157 7.21 1.45 20.44
C LEU A 157 6.19 2.08 21.41
N SER A 158 4.90 1.82 21.20
CA SER A 158 3.83 2.34 22.05
C SER A 158 3.92 1.79 23.48
N ILE A 159 4.16 0.48 23.61
CA ILE A 159 4.34 -0.20 24.91
C ILE A 159 5.59 0.33 25.61
N MET A 160 6.69 0.54 24.89
CA MET A 160 7.90 1.14 25.46
C MET A 160 7.64 2.55 26.02
N SER A 161 6.93 3.40 25.28
CA SER A 161 6.54 4.74 25.77
C SER A 161 5.68 4.67 27.03
N ILE A 162 4.72 3.75 27.09
CA ILE A 162 3.86 3.58 28.27
C ILE A 162 4.67 3.05 29.45
N GLY A 163 5.51 2.04 29.23
CA GLY A 163 6.36 1.45 30.28
C GLY A 163 7.34 2.47 30.88
N LEU A 164 7.96 3.30 30.04
CA LEU A 164 8.81 4.40 30.50
C LEU A 164 8.01 5.41 31.32
N GLY A 165 6.84 5.84 30.83
CA GLY A 165 5.98 6.77 31.56
C GLY A 165 5.57 6.25 32.94
N VAL A 166 5.11 5.00 33.02
CA VAL A 166 4.73 4.35 34.29
C VAL A 166 5.94 4.24 35.22
N PHE A 167 7.12 3.90 34.70
CA PHE A 167 8.34 3.84 35.51
C PHE A 167 8.66 5.19 36.15
N PHE A 168 8.59 6.30 35.41
CA PHE A 168 8.86 7.63 35.97
C PHE A 168 7.81 8.06 37.00
N LEU A 169 6.53 7.75 36.76
CA LEU A 169 5.46 8.02 37.71
C LEU A 169 5.58 7.25 39.04
N LEU A 170 6.26 6.09 39.05
CA LEU A 170 6.46 5.27 40.24
C LEU A 170 7.78 5.57 41.00
N VAL A 171 8.75 6.20 40.33
CA VAL A 171 10.10 6.46 40.88
C VAL A 171 10.26 7.90 41.38
N GLN A 172 9.38 8.82 40.97
CA GLN A 172 9.19 10.12 41.64
C GLN A 172 8.70 9.95 43.08
#